data_AF-A0A255DAJ4-F1
#
_entry.id   AF-A0A255DAJ4-F1
#
_cell.length_a   1.000
_cell.length_b   1.000
_cell.length_c   1.000
_cell.angle_alpha   90.00
_cell.angle_beta   90.00
_cell.angle_gamma   90.00
#
_symmetry.space_group_name_H-M   'P 1'
#
loop_
_entity.id
_entity.type
_entity.pdbx_description
1 polymer ?
#
loop_
_entity_poly.entity_id
_entity_poly.type
_entity_poly.pdbx_seq_one_letter_code
_entity_poly.pdbx_strand_id
1 'polypeptide(L)'
;MRYRVSNTAEAVRVGNGDLADILDSFAGCFGLERSSVAYVSTPITTGRRYYDWLSASKLSTDNPRFATEHAREVIAANQASAHTLVLRARRLLGKIVVDPTGLHAPEWSQSDFHAFWTRLIADYVGTVVFNDGWEFSTGCTHEYAAALRVGATVLDAHLSVMPPIVAVTKTNDAIAQLRGQGHGVQSLSMAQQQIVEAVESVG
;
A
#
# COMPACT_ATOMS: atom_id res chain seq x y z
N MET A 1 -43.21 -38.73 18.95
CA MET A 1 -41.85 -38.93 18.40
C MET A 1 -41.14 -37.57 18.49
N ARG A 2 -40.26 -37.38 19.48
CA ARG A 2 -39.56 -36.10 19.74
C ARG A 2 -38.17 -36.19 19.10
N TYR A 3 -37.89 -35.33 18.11
CA TYR A 3 -36.53 -35.20 17.55
C TYR A 3 -35.67 -34.41 18.54
N ARG A 4 -34.60 -35.04 19.02
CA ARG A 4 -33.58 -34.44 19.88
C ARG A 4 -32.49 -33.90 18.96
N VAL A 5 -32.40 -32.58 18.82
CA VAL A 5 -31.26 -31.95 18.13
C VAL A 5 -30.11 -31.92 19.14
N SER A 6 -29.09 -32.76 18.94
CA SER A 6 -27.87 -32.73 19.73
C SER A 6 -27.07 -31.50 19.31
N ASN A 7 -26.99 -30.53 20.21
CA ASN A 7 -26.18 -29.35 20.06
C ASN A 7 -24.75 -29.68 20.49
N THR A 8 -23.93 -30.10 19.54
CA THR A 8 -22.47 -30.14 19.68
C THR A 8 -21.88 -29.46 18.46
N ALA A 9 -21.87 -28.12 18.50
CA ALA A 9 -21.01 -27.32 17.64
C ALA A 9 -19.57 -27.53 18.14
N GLU A 10 -18.94 -28.58 17.62
CA GLU A 10 -17.51 -28.76 17.76
C GLU A 10 -16.86 -27.70 16.87
N ALA A 11 -16.31 -26.66 17.49
CA ALA A 11 -15.58 -25.61 16.79
C ALA A 11 -14.33 -26.24 16.17
N VAL A 12 -14.43 -26.60 14.89
CA VAL A 12 -13.29 -27.03 14.07
C VAL A 12 -12.27 -25.90 14.13
N ARG A 13 -11.14 -26.16 14.77
CA ARG A 13 -10.00 -25.25 14.76
C ARG A 13 -9.36 -25.34 13.38
N VAL A 14 -9.84 -24.50 12.48
CA VAL A 14 -9.25 -24.24 11.16
C VAL A 14 -7.84 -23.68 11.41
N GLY A 15 -6.82 -24.42 10.99
CA GLY A 15 -5.43 -23.93 11.06
C GLY A 15 -5.26 -22.73 10.14
N ASN A 16 -4.30 -21.83 10.43
CA ASN A 16 -4.10 -20.59 9.66
C ASN A 16 -3.89 -20.80 8.14
N GLY A 17 -3.45 -21.99 7.70
CA GLY A 17 -3.36 -22.31 6.26
C GLY A 17 -4.72 -22.58 5.60
N ASP A 18 -5.64 -23.20 6.32
CA ASP A 18 -6.94 -23.65 5.83
C ASP A 18 -7.90 -22.44 5.61
N LEU A 19 -7.78 -21.40 6.44
CA LEU A 19 -8.56 -20.16 6.22
C LEU A 19 -8.08 -19.36 5.00
N ALA A 20 -6.77 -19.33 4.74
CA ALA A 20 -6.21 -18.67 3.56
C ALA A 20 -6.64 -19.38 2.27
N ASP A 21 -6.60 -20.72 2.27
CA ASP A 21 -7.04 -21.53 1.14
C ASP A 21 -8.55 -21.39 0.88
N ILE A 22 -9.36 -21.30 1.94
CA ILE A 22 -10.80 -21.03 1.84
C ILE A 22 -11.07 -19.63 1.28
N LEU A 23 -10.32 -18.61 1.72
CA LEU A 23 -10.46 -17.24 1.21
C LEU A 23 -10.05 -17.14 -0.27
N ASP A 24 -8.98 -17.82 -0.68
CA ASP A 24 -8.57 -17.91 -2.08
C ASP A 24 -9.61 -18.64 -2.92
N SER A 25 -10.18 -19.74 -2.42
CA SER A 25 -11.26 -20.46 -3.08
C SER A 25 -12.52 -19.58 -3.22
N PHE A 26 -12.88 -18.84 -2.18
CA PHE A 26 -14.00 -17.91 -2.19
C PHE A 26 -13.78 -16.75 -3.17
N ALA A 27 -12.58 -16.17 -3.21
CA ALA A 27 -12.23 -15.16 -4.20
C ALA A 27 -12.35 -15.72 -5.64
N GLY A 28 -11.91 -16.96 -5.85
CA GLY A 28 -12.08 -17.68 -7.11
C GLY A 28 -13.54 -17.84 -7.55
N CYS A 29 -14.50 -17.95 -6.61
CA CYS A 29 -15.94 -17.97 -6.96
C CYS A 29 -16.42 -16.68 -7.64
N PHE A 30 -15.72 -15.55 -7.46
CA PHE A 30 -16.01 -14.29 -8.14
C PHE A 30 -15.17 -14.07 -9.41
N GLY A 31 -14.42 -15.09 -9.84
CA GLY A 31 -13.50 -15.00 -10.99
C GLY A 31 -12.24 -14.17 -10.69
N LEU A 32 -11.90 -13.96 -9.42
CA LEU A 32 -10.63 -13.37 -9.05
C LEU A 32 -9.53 -14.44 -9.15
N GLU A 33 -8.78 -14.40 -10.24
CA GLU A 33 -7.57 -15.20 -10.39
C GLU A 33 -6.39 -14.50 -9.72
N ARG A 34 -5.39 -15.26 -9.25
CA ARG A 34 -4.11 -14.68 -8.83
C ARG A 34 -3.54 -13.83 -9.97
N SER A 35 -2.97 -12.68 -9.63
CA SER A 35 -2.38 -11.75 -10.59
C SER A 35 -3.36 -11.01 -11.52
N SER A 36 -4.67 -11.20 -11.36
CA SER A 36 -5.71 -10.54 -12.17
C SER A 36 -6.00 -9.09 -11.73
N VAL A 37 -5.61 -8.73 -10.52
CA VAL A 37 -5.86 -7.41 -9.93
C VAL A 37 -4.67 -6.47 -10.17
N ALA A 38 -4.98 -5.19 -10.38
CA ALA A 38 -4.01 -4.10 -10.28
C ALA A 38 -4.27 -3.29 -8.99
N TYR A 39 -3.20 -2.85 -8.34
CA TYR A 39 -3.27 -1.99 -7.14
C TYR A 39 -2.60 -0.65 -7.43
N VAL A 40 -3.23 0.45 -7.03
CA VAL A 40 -2.57 1.77 -7.05
C VAL A 40 -1.97 2.04 -5.68
N SER A 41 -0.65 2.14 -5.61
CA SER A 41 0.07 2.58 -4.41
C SER A 41 0.21 4.10 -4.45
N THR A 42 -0.22 4.78 -3.37
CA THR A 42 -0.16 6.24 -3.28
C THR A 42 0.07 6.69 -1.84
N PRO A 43 0.89 7.73 -1.61
CA PRO A 43 0.91 8.38 -0.31
C PRO A 43 -0.48 8.98 -0.04
N ILE A 44 -1.13 8.63 1.07
CA ILE A 44 -2.41 9.22 1.47
C ILE A 44 -2.18 10.31 2.52
N THR A 45 -1.61 9.95 3.67
CA THR A 45 -1.39 10.87 4.80
C THR A 45 0.03 11.44 4.86
N THR A 46 0.98 10.86 4.12
CA THR A 46 2.40 11.25 4.14
C THR A 46 2.89 11.55 2.70
N GLY A 47 4.14 11.19 2.39
CA GLY A 47 4.76 11.39 1.08
C GLY A 47 5.33 12.78 0.87
N ARG A 48 5.79 13.05 -0.36
CA ARG A 48 6.44 14.32 -0.74
C ARG A 48 5.64 15.55 -0.30
N ARG A 49 4.35 15.56 -0.60
CA ARG A 49 3.44 16.68 -0.29
C ARG A 49 3.36 16.96 1.21
N TYR A 50 3.38 15.92 2.05
CA TYR A 50 3.39 16.09 3.51
C TYR A 50 4.64 16.82 3.98
N TYR A 51 5.82 16.39 3.54
CA TYR A 51 7.08 17.00 3.98
C TYR A 51 7.26 18.42 3.46
N ASP A 52 6.83 18.67 2.22
CA ASP A 52 6.84 20.02 1.63
C ASP A 52 5.88 20.95 2.40
N TRP A 53 4.67 20.49 2.70
CA TRP A 53 3.69 21.25 3.51
C TRP A 53 4.17 21.47 4.95
N LEU A 54 4.74 20.46 5.60
CA LEU A 54 5.25 20.56 6.98
C LEU A 54 6.36 21.62 7.06
N SER A 55 7.26 21.63 6.09
CA SER A 55 8.36 22.59 5.99
C SER A 55 7.87 24.01 5.73
N ALA A 56 6.85 24.17 4.88
CA ALA A 56 6.28 25.48 4.54
C ALA A 56 5.40 26.07 5.63
N SER A 57 4.54 25.25 6.24
CA SER A 57 3.58 25.69 7.26
C SER A 57 4.23 25.97 8.62
N LYS A 58 5.34 25.28 8.92
CA LYS A 58 6.03 25.32 10.23
C LYS A 58 5.09 24.99 11.41
N LEU A 59 3.98 24.29 11.13
CA LEU A 59 3.05 23.85 12.16
C LEU A 59 3.63 22.63 12.88
N SER A 60 3.60 22.66 14.21
CA SER A 60 3.80 21.45 15.01
C SER A 60 2.54 20.60 15.00
N THR A 61 2.69 19.30 15.26
CA THR A 61 1.57 18.34 15.39
C THR A 61 0.58 18.73 16.47
N ASP A 62 1.03 19.48 17.49
CA ASP A 62 0.19 19.93 18.61
C ASP A 62 -0.61 21.19 18.27
N ASN A 63 -0.39 21.78 17.09
CA ASN A 63 -1.14 22.95 16.67
C ASN A 63 -2.60 22.57 16.34
N PRO A 64 -3.62 23.28 16.88
CA PRO A 64 -5.03 22.98 16.59
C PRO A 64 -5.40 23.04 15.10
N ARG A 65 -4.64 23.77 14.28
CA ARG A 65 -4.82 23.86 12.83
C ARG A 65 -4.19 22.70 12.07
N PHE A 66 -3.28 21.95 12.70
CA PHE A 66 -2.49 20.90 12.03
C PHE A 66 -3.40 19.88 11.35
N ALA A 67 -4.34 19.28 12.09
CA ALA A 67 -5.21 18.25 11.55
C ALA A 67 -6.05 18.75 10.36
N THR A 68 -6.66 19.94 10.50
CA THR A 68 -7.51 20.53 9.45
C THR A 68 -6.70 20.90 8.20
N GLU A 69 -5.52 21.49 8.38
CA GLU A 69 -4.65 21.85 7.25
C GLU A 69 -3.99 20.64 6.61
N HIS A 70 -3.57 19.66 7.39
CA HIS A 70 -3.04 18.38 6.90
C HIS A 70 -4.08 17.65 6.05
N ALA A 71 -5.33 17.58 6.55
CA ALA A 71 -6.44 17.00 5.80
C ALA A 71 -6.68 17.71 4.47
N ARG A 72 -6.68 19.04 4.46
CA ARG A 72 -6.96 19.85 3.27
C ARG A 72 -5.81 19.88 2.27
N GLU A 73 -4.60 20.16 2.73
CA GLU A 73 -3.44 20.45 1.88
C GLU A 73 -2.69 19.19 1.46
N VAL A 74 -2.77 18.12 2.25
CA VAL A 74 -2.03 16.87 2.00
C VAL A 74 -2.99 15.76 1.62
N ILE A 75 -3.90 15.36 2.52
CA ILE A 75 -4.73 14.17 2.32
C ILE A 75 -5.66 14.33 1.13
N ALA A 76 -6.45 15.41 1.07
CA ALA A 76 -7.39 15.64 -0.03
C ALA A 76 -6.68 15.75 -1.39
N ALA A 77 -5.55 16.45 -1.43
CA ALA A 77 -4.75 16.56 -2.64
C ALA A 77 -4.14 15.21 -3.06
N ASN A 78 -3.72 14.38 -2.09
CA ASN A 78 -3.15 13.06 -2.35
C ASN A 78 -4.22 12.12 -2.90
N GLN A 79 -5.41 12.13 -2.30
CA GLN A 79 -6.57 11.37 -2.78
C GLN A 79 -7.00 11.81 -4.18
N ALA A 80 -7.01 13.11 -4.49
CA ALA A 80 -7.35 13.59 -5.84
C ALA A 80 -6.35 13.12 -6.91
N SER A 81 -5.05 13.13 -6.59
CA SER A 81 -4.00 12.60 -7.46
C SER A 81 -4.16 11.09 -7.65
N ALA A 82 -4.37 10.34 -6.57
CA ALA A 82 -4.62 8.91 -6.61
C ALA A 82 -5.84 8.56 -7.45
N HIS A 83 -6.96 9.28 -7.28
CA HIS A 83 -8.18 9.08 -8.05
C HIS A 83 -7.94 9.23 -9.55
N THR A 84 -7.18 10.26 -9.94
CA THR A 84 -6.80 10.48 -11.34
C THR A 84 -6.00 9.28 -11.90
N LEU A 85 -5.02 8.79 -11.14
CA LEU A 85 -4.22 7.63 -11.53
C LEU A 85 -5.04 6.34 -11.59
N VAL A 86 -5.95 6.13 -10.63
CA VAL A 86 -6.89 4.99 -10.59
C VAL A 86 -7.77 4.97 -11.83
N LEU A 87 -8.38 6.10 -12.21
CA LEU A 87 -9.21 6.18 -13.42
C LEU A 87 -8.40 5.85 -14.67
N ARG A 88 -7.17 6.36 -14.76
CA ARG A 88 -6.27 6.07 -15.87
C ARG A 88 -5.88 4.58 -15.92
N ALA A 89 -5.52 4.00 -14.78
CA ALA A 89 -5.17 2.58 -14.66
C ALA A 89 -6.35 1.68 -15.04
N ARG A 90 -7.58 2.00 -14.58
CA ARG A 90 -8.81 1.26 -14.94
C ARG A 90 -9.03 1.25 -16.44
N ARG A 91 -8.82 2.40 -17.09
CA ARG A 91 -9.01 2.54 -18.54
C ARG A 91 -7.97 1.76 -19.34
N LEU A 92 -6.72 1.73 -18.89
CA LEU A 92 -5.58 1.29 -19.72
C LEU A 92 -5.11 -0.14 -19.43
N LEU A 93 -5.29 -0.64 -18.20
CA LEU A 93 -4.79 -1.97 -17.84
C LEU A 93 -5.78 -3.09 -18.14
N GLY A 94 -7.07 -2.79 -18.31
CA GLY A 94 -8.11 -3.81 -18.50
C GLY A 94 -8.28 -4.77 -17.31
N LYS A 95 -7.80 -4.36 -16.12
CA LYS A 95 -7.85 -5.13 -14.87
C LYS A 95 -8.82 -4.49 -13.87
N ILE A 96 -9.25 -5.27 -12.89
CA ILE A 96 -9.83 -4.72 -11.66
C ILE A 96 -8.76 -3.90 -10.96
N VAL A 97 -9.03 -2.62 -10.70
CA VAL A 97 -8.09 -1.72 -10.03
C VAL A 97 -8.58 -1.39 -8.63
N VAL A 98 -7.78 -1.80 -7.64
CA VAL A 98 -7.95 -1.44 -6.24
C VAL A 98 -7.49 0.01 -6.03
N ASP A 99 -8.40 0.79 -5.46
CA ASP A 99 -8.17 2.16 -5.01
C ASP A 99 -8.08 2.16 -3.48
N PRO A 100 -6.89 2.37 -2.88
CA PRO A 100 -6.74 2.30 -1.43
C PRO A 100 -7.38 3.49 -0.71
N THR A 101 -7.72 4.56 -1.42
CA THR A 101 -8.21 5.81 -0.81
C THR A 101 -9.61 5.69 -0.22
N GLY A 102 -10.37 4.68 -0.64
CA GLY A 102 -11.73 4.43 -0.17
C GLY A 102 -11.83 3.61 1.11
N LEU A 103 -10.73 3.01 1.60
CA LEU A 103 -10.76 2.22 2.82
C LEU A 103 -10.80 3.13 4.06
N HIS A 104 -11.85 3.00 4.87
CA HIS A 104 -11.95 3.65 6.16
C HIS A 104 -12.00 2.61 7.28
N ALA A 105 -10.93 2.55 8.08
CA ALA A 105 -10.80 1.65 9.21
C ALA A 105 -10.22 2.42 10.41
N PRO A 106 -11.05 3.12 11.21
CA PRO A 106 -10.56 4.04 12.25
C PRO A 106 -9.83 3.33 13.39
N GLU A 107 -10.13 2.06 13.64
CA GLU A 107 -9.51 1.25 14.68
C GLU A 107 -8.16 0.65 14.26
N TRP A 108 -7.74 0.84 13.00
CA TRP A 108 -6.51 0.26 12.49
C TRP A 108 -5.31 1.13 12.80
N SER A 109 -4.27 0.49 13.31
CA SER A 109 -2.94 1.06 13.41
C SER A 109 -2.27 1.13 12.03
N GLN A 110 -1.18 1.89 11.93
CA GLN A 110 -0.36 1.93 10.71
C GLN A 110 0.17 0.54 10.32
N SER A 111 0.50 -0.31 11.31
CA SER A 111 0.92 -1.69 11.05
C SER A 111 -0.20 -2.56 10.48
N ASP A 112 -1.44 -2.34 10.90
CA ASP A 112 -2.60 -3.07 10.36
C ASP A 112 -2.80 -2.71 8.88
N PHE A 113 -2.72 -1.42 8.55
CA PHE A 113 -2.76 -0.98 7.14
C PHE A 113 -1.63 -1.58 6.31
N HIS A 114 -0.38 -1.57 6.80
CA HIS A 114 0.74 -2.18 6.09
C HIS A 114 0.54 -3.69 5.89
N ALA A 115 0.13 -4.41 6.94
CA ALA A 115 -0.11 -5.85 6.87
C ALA A 115 -1.23 -6.18 5.87
N PHE A 116 -2.33 -5.44 5.91
CA PHE A 116 -3.46 -5.64 5.00
C PHE A 116 -3.07 -5.43 3.53
N TRP A 117 -2.45 -4.29 3.19
CA TRP A 117 -2.13 -4.00 1.79
C TRP A 117 -1.03 -4.89 1.24
N THR A 118 0.01 -5.18 2.02
CA THR A 118 1.06 -6.12 1.57
C THR A 118 0.53 -7.53 1.39
N ARG A 119 -0.42 -7.98 2.22
CA ARG A 119 -1.11 -9.26 2.06
C ARG A 119 -1.98 -9.28 0.80
N LEU A 120 -2.79 -8.24 0.57
CA LEU A 120 -3.60 -8.11 -0.64
C LEU A 120 -2.73 -8.15 -1.90
N ILE A 121 -1.58 -7.47 -1.86
CA ILE A 121 -0.61 -7.50 -2.96
C ILE A 121 -0.09 -8.92 -3.20
N ALA A 122 0.32 -9.60 -2.12
CA ALA A 122 0.90 -10.92 -2.22
C ALA A 122 -0.08 -11.99 -2.76
N ASP A 123 -1.34 -11.89 -2.41
CA ASP A 123 -2.33 -12.91 -2.73
C ASP A 123 -2.98 -12.69 -4.11
N TYR A 124 -3.25 -11.44 -4.51
CA TYR A 124 -4.16 -11.15 -5.64
C TYR A 124 -3.57 -10.25 -6.73
N VAL A 125 -2.56 -9.44 -6.42
CA VAL A 125 -2.13 -8.35 -7.31
C VAL A 125 -1.03 -8.80 -8.26
N GLY A 126 -1.27 -8.67 -9.56
CA GLY A 126 -0.28 -8.94 -10.60
C GLY A 126 0.38 -7.67 -11.13
N THR A 127 -0.14 -6.50 -10.79
CA THR A 127 0.37 -5.21 -11.25
C THR A 127 0.21 -4.15 -10.17
N VAL A 128 1.29 -3.49 -9.78
CA VAL A 128 1.24 -2.34 -8.86
C VAL A 128 1.64 -1.08 -9.60
N VAL A 129 0.82 -0.04 -9.51
CA VAL A 129 1.08 1.28 -10.09
C VAL A 129 1.42 2.25 -8.97
N PHE A 130 2.61 2.81 -8.98
CA PHE A 130 3.07 3.76 -7.98
C PHE A 130 2.83 5.19 -8.42
N ASN A 131 2.09 5.94 -7.60
CA ASN A 131 1.86 7.36 -7.83
C ASN A 131 3.12 8.20 -7.58
N ASP A 132 3.14 9.43 -8.07
CA ASP A 132 4.28 10.33 -7.86
C ASP A 132 4.51 10.63 -6.37
N GLY A 133 5.80 10.66 -5.98
CA GLY A 133 6.21 10.90 -4.60
C GLY A 133 6.02 9.70 -3.67
N TRP A 134 5.76 8.50 -4.20
CA TRP A 134 5.67 7.25 -3.42
C TRP A 134 6.94 6.97 -2.62
N GLU A 135 8.11 7.33 -3.14
CA GLU A 135 9.41 7.07 -2.50
C GLU A 135 9.59 7.79 -1.15
N PHE A 136 8.72 8.74 -0.84
CA PHE A 136 8.66 9.46 0.44
C PHE A 136 7.69 8.84 1.45
N SER A 137 7.00 7.76 1.09
CA SER A 137 5.98 7.12 1.91
C SER A 137 6.41 5.74 2.35
N THR A 138 6.56 5.54 3.66
CA THR A 138 6.88 4.24 4.26
C THR A 138 5.91 3.13 3.79
N GLY A 139 4.61 3.43 3.74
CA GLY A 139 3.60 2.47 3.28
C GLY A 139 3.81 2.06 1.82
N CYS A 140 4.05 3.03 0.94
CA CYS A 140 4.33 2.74 -0.48
C CYS A 140 5.63 1.95 -0.64
N THR A 141 6.65 2.25 0.16
CA THR A 141 7.92 1.50 0.14
C THR A 141 7.73 0.04 0.56
N HIS A 142 6.90 -0.24 1.57
CA HIS A 142 6.52 -1.61 1.94
C HIS A 142 5.75 -2.33 0.83
N GLU A 143 4.81 -1.63 0.19
CA GLU A 143 4.03 -2.16 -0.94
C GLU A 143 4.92 -2.47 -2.15
N TYR A 144 5.96 -1.65 -2.41
CA TYR A 144 6.95 -1.92 -3.45
C TYR A 144 7.73 -3.20 -3.17
N ALA A 145 8.25 -3.36 -1.95
CA ALA A 145 8.95 -4.58 -1.55
C ALA A 145 8.05 -5.82 -1.65
N ALA A 146 6.77 -5.70 -1.25
CA ALA A 146 5.80 -6.78 -1.40
C ALA A 146 5.56 -7.16 -2.87
N ALA A 147 5.41 -6.16 -3.75
CA ALA A 147 5.23 -6.37 -5.19
C ALA A 147 6.41 -7.12 -5.82
N LEU A 148 7.65 -6.75 -5.46
CA LEU A 148 8.85 -7.44 -5.95
C LEU A 148 8.88 -8.92 -5.53
N ARG A 149 8.60 -9.21 -4.26
CA ARG A 149 8.68 -10.59 -3.72
C ARG A 149 7.73 -11.57 -4.41
N VAL A 150 6.61 -11.08 -4.94
CA VAL A 150 5.64 -11.91 -5.67
C VAL A 150 5.76 -11.80 -7.19
N GLY A 151 6.78 -11.09 -7.69
CA GLY A 151 7.01 -10.93 -9.12
C GLY A 151 5.93 -10.12 -9.84
N ALA A 152 5.20 -9.25 -9.11
CA ALA A 152 4.20 -8.38 -9.72
C ALA A 152 4.87 -7.38 -10.69
N THR A 153 4.17 -7.03 -11.76
CA THR A 153 4.63 -5.95 -12.64
C THR A 153 4.53 -4.62 -11.90
N VAL A 154 5.64 -3.90 -11.79
CA VAL A 154 5.68 -2.60 -11.12
C VAL A 154 5.75 -1.47 -12.14
N LEU A 155 4.79 -0.56 -12.06
CA LEU A 155 4.63 0.58 -12.96
C LEU A 155 4.77 1.92 -12.21
N ASP A 156 5.22 2.96 -12.91
CA ASP A 156 5.19 4.35 -12.44
C ASP A 156 3.82 5.02 -12.70
N ALA A 157 3.69 6.30 -12.32
CA ALA A 157 2.48 7.10 -12.51
C ALA A 157 2.12 7.33 -14.00
N HIS A 158 3.08 7.09 -14.90
CA HIS A 158 2.88 7.14 -16.34
C HIS A 158 2.50 5.79 -16.94
N LEU A 159 2.37 4.74 -16.12
CA LEU A 159 2.14 3.34 -16.49
C LEU A 159 3.31 2.71 -17.26
N SER A 160 4.53 3.23 -17.06
CA SER A 160 5.76 2.64 -17.58
C SER A 160 6.35 1.69 -16.55
N VAL A 161 6.99 0.61 -17.00
CA VAL A 161 7.69 -0.32 -16.11
C VAL A 161 8.78 0.43 -15.35
N MET A 162 8.78 0.29 -14.02
CA MET A 162 9.77 0.89 -13.14
C MET A 162 10.76 -0.20 -12.65
N PRO A 163 12.01 -0.22 -13.16
CA PRO A 163 13.00 -1.20 -12.76
C PRO A 163 13.34 -1.11 -11.26
N PRO A 164 13.67 -2.23 -10.59
CA PRO A 164 13.96 -2.21 -9.15
C PRO A 164 15.12 -1.28 -8.75
N ILE A 165 16.15 -1.17 -9.59
CA ILE A 165 17.28 -0.25 -9.35
C ILE A 165 16.84 1.22 -9.29
N VAL A 166 15.82 1.60 -10.08
CA VAL A 166 15.26 2.95 -10.06
C VAL A 166 14.58 3.22 -8.72
N ALA A 167 13.84 2.25 -8.18
CA ALA A 167 13.20 2.37 -6.87
C ALA A 167 14.20 2.50 -5.72
N VAL A 168 15.30 1.73 -5.74
CA VAL A 168 16.39 1.86 -4.78
C VAL A 168 17.00 3.27 -4.83
N THR A 169 17.28 3.78 -6.03
CA THR A 169 17.81 5.14 -6.19
C THR A 169 16.82 6.20 -5.67
N LYS A 170 15.55 6.15 -6.09
CA LYS A 170 14.53 7.13 -5.67
C LYS A 170 14.34 7.16 -4.15
N THR A 171 14.31 6.00 -3.50
CA THR A 171 14.14 5.92 -2.05
C THR A 171 15.39 6.37 -1.28
N ASN A 172 16.59 6.09 -1.80
CA ASN A 172 17.83 6.64 -1.27
C ASN A 172 17.85 8.17 -1.34
N ASP A 173 17.49 8.74 -2.49
CA ASP A 173 17.43 10.19 -2.70
C ASP A 173 16.39 10.82 -1.78
N ALA A 174 15.22 10.19 -1.63
CA ALA A 174 14.18 10.64 -0.71
C ALA A 174 14.67 10.68 0.75
N ILE A 175 15.32 9.61 1.21
CA ILE A 175 15.90 9.53 2.56
C ILE A 175 16.97 10.60 2.77
N ALA A 176 17.88 10.77 1.80
CA ALA A 176 18.95 11.76 1.88
C ALA A 176 18.37 13.18 1.96
N GLN A 177 17.37 13.47 1.12
CA GLN A 177 16.68 14.76 1.12
C GLN A 177 15.98 15.03 2.45
N LEU A 178 15.18 14.10 2.95
CA LEU A 178 14.45 14.26 4.22
C LEU A 178 15.41 14.44 5.39
N ARG A 179 16.50 13.69 5.43
CA ARG A 179 17.55 13.84 6.43
C ARG A 179 18.22 15.22 6.35
N GLY A 180 18.52 15.71 5.15
CA GLY A 180 19.07 17.05 4.94
C GLY A 180 18.13 18.18 5.36
N GLN A 181 16.82 17.92 5.36
CA GLN A 181 15.78 18.84 5.85
C GLN A 181 15.53 18.70 7.36
N GLY A 182 16.23 17.80 8.06
CA GLY A 182 16.08 17.58 9.49
C GLY A 182 14.90 16.68 9.90
N HIS A 183 14.27 15.99 8.93
CA HIS A 183 13.17 15.06 9.22
C HIS A 183 13.69 13.70 9.71
N GLY A 184 12.92 13.05 10.58
CA GLY A 184 13.15 11.66 10.97
C GLY A 184 12.90 10.71 9.80
N VAL A 185 13.85 9.82 9.52
CA VAL A 185 13.81 8.91 8.35
C VAL A 185 13.87 7.43 8.72
N GLN A 186 13.82 7.08 10.01
CA GLN A 186 14.06 5.71 10.49
C GLN A 186 13.11 4.70 9.85
N SER A 187 11.80 4.96 9.89
CA SER A 187 10.79 4.07 9.30
C SER A 187 10.94 3.93 7.79
N LEU A 188 11.27 5.02 7.09
CA LEU A 188 11.49 4.99 5.64
C LEU A 188 12.78 4.22 5.29
N SER A 189 13.86 4.39 6.06
CA SER A 189 15.10 3.62 5.89
C SER A 189 14.87 2.12 6.13
N MET A 190 14.08 1.75 7.13
CA MET A 190 13.71 0.34 7.35
C MET A 190 12.89 -0.22 6.18
N ALA A 191 11.94 0.55 5.64
CA ALA A 191 11.18 0.10 4.49
C ALA A 191 12.04 0.03 3.21
N GLN A 192 12.98 0.95 3.02
CA GLN A 192 13.92 0.92 1.88
C GLN A 192 14.82 -0.32 1.93
N GLN A 193 15.27 -0.72 3.12
CA GLN A 193 16.04 -1.95 3.29
C GLN A 193 15.28 -3.18 2.79
N GLN A 194 13.95 -3.22 3.00
CA GLN A 194 13.12 -4.30 2.47
C GLN A 194 13.05 -4.32 0.93
N ILE A 195 13.17 -3.17 0.27
CA ILE A 195 13.29 -3.12 -1.19
C ILE A 195 14.63 -3.72 -1.59
N VAL A 196 15.73 -3.31 -0.97
CA VAL A 196 17.08 -3.83 -1.27
C VAL A 196 17.12 -5.35 -1.15
N GLU A 197 16.64 -5.88 -0.02
CA GLU A 197 16.55 -7.33 0.20
C GLU A 197 15.67 -8.04 -0.85
N ALA A 198 14.54 -7.43 -1.23
CA ALA A 198 13.67 -7.99 -2.26
C ALA A 198 14.37 -8.01 -3.63
N VAL A 199 15.14 -6.99 -4.00
CA VAL A 199 15.92 -6.97 -5.25
C VAL A 199 16.96 -8.08 -5.26
N GLU A 200 17.70 -8.24 -4.16
CA GLU A 200 18.73 -9.28 -4.03
C GLU A 200 18.15 -10.70 -4.08
N SER A 201 16.91 -10.89 -3.63
CA SER A 201 16.24 -12.20 -3.66
C SER A 201 15.73 -12.64 -5.03
N VAL A 202 15.60 -11.70 -5.98
CA VAL A 202 15.05 -11.96 -7.33
C VAL A 202 16.15 -12.02 -8.41
N GLY A 203 17.35 -11.51 -8.11
CA GLY A 203 18.53 -11.54 -8.99
C GLY A 203 19.35 -12.82 -8.86
#